data_AF-A0A923YIA7-F1
#
_entry.id   AF-A0A923YIA7-F1
#
_cell.length_a   1.000
_cell.length_b   1.000
_cell.length_c   1.000
_cell.angle_alpha   90.00
_cell.angle_beta   90.00
_cell.angle_gamma   90.00
#
_symmetry.space_group_name_H-M   'P 1'
#
loop_
_entity.id
_entity.type
_entity.pdbx_description
1 polymer ?
#
loop_
_entity_poly.entity_id
_entity_poly.type
_entity_poly.pdbx_seq_one_letter_code
_entity_poly.pdbx_strand_id
1 'polypeptide(L)' 'MAIALEQVRFILGAKELHISSGYRCVALNKKVGGAANSAHLSGLAVDFTCAKFVSPRET' A
#
# COMPACT_ATOMS: atom_id res chain seq x y z
N MET A 1 0.52 4.25 -10.64
CA MET A 1 0.38 3.29 -9.54
C MET A 1 -0.07 1.90 -10.01
N ALA A 2 -1.13 1.77 -10.83
CA ALA A 2 -1.66 0.47 -11.27
C ALA A 2 -0.62 -0.46 -11.93
N ILE A 3 0.20 0.04 -12.86
CA ILE A 3 1.24 -0.75 -13.55
C ILE A 3 2.27 -1.30 -12.54
N ALA A 4 2.69 -0.48 -11.58
CA ALA A 4 3.66 -0.90 -10.56
C ALA A 4 3.09 -1.98 -9.63
N LEU A 5 1.81 -1.87 -9.24
CA LEU A 5 1.16 -2.89 -8.43
C LEU A 5 0.98 -4.21 -9.18
N GLU A 6 0.73 -4.17 -10.50
CA GLU A 6 0.67 -5.38 -11.32
C GLU A 6 2.03 -6.08 -11.42
N GLN A 7 3.12 -5.32 -11.51
CA GLN A 7 4.48 -5.89 -11.46
C GLN A 7 4.74 -6.56 -10.11
N VAL A 8 4.37 -5.90 -9.00
CA VAL A 8 4.47 -6.50 -7.66
C VAL A 8 3.63 -7.77 -7.56
N ARG A 9 2.40 -7.76 -8.09
CA ARG A 9 1.51 -8.93 -8.14
C ARG A 9 2.18 -10.10 -8.84
N PHE A 10 2.83 -9.84 -9.97
CA PHE A 10 3.54 -10.85 -10.74
C PHE A 10 4.75 -11.41 -9.97
N ILE A 11 5.56 -10.55 -9.35
CA ILE A 11 6.71 -10.96 -8.51
C ILE A 11 6.26 -11.84 -7.35
N LEU A 12 5.10 -11.54 -6.75
CA LEU A 12 4.48 -12.33 -5.68
C LEU A 12 3.71 -13.57 -6.19
N GLY A 13 4.03 -14.07 -7.37
CA GLY A 13 3.47 -15.31 -7.92
C GLY A 13 2.06 -15.15 -8.50
N ALA A 14 1.74 -13.96 -9.01
CA ALA A 14 0.46 -13.60 -9.62
C ALA A 14 -0.77 -13.85 -8.70
N LYS A 15 -0.56 -13.77 -7.38
CA LYS A 15 -1.64 -13.89 -6.38
C LYS A 15 -2.38 -12.58 -6.20
N GLU A 16 -3.54 -12.64 -5.56
CA GLU A 16 -4.31 -11.44 -5.23
C GLU A 16 -3.53 -10.55 -4.24
N LEU A 17 -3.58 -9.23 -4.49
CA LEU A 17 -3.13 -8.22 -3.53
C LEU A 17 -4.37 -7.57 -2.92
N HIS A 18 -4.54 -7.71 -1.61
CA HIS A 18 -5.63 -7.05 -0.90
C HIS A 18 -5.19 -5.62 -0.56
N ILE A 19 -5.76 -4.64 -1.27
CA ILE A 19 -5.46 -3.22 -1.08
C ILE A 19 -6.41 -2.66 -0.02
N SER A 20 -5.86 -2.22 1.11
CA SER A 20 -6.64 -1.64 2.22
C SER A 20 -6.67 -0.12 2.21
N SER A 21 -5.71 0.52 1.52
CA SER A 21 -5.58 1.98 1.49
C SER A 21 -4.84 2.48 0.26
N GLY A 22 -5.19 3.69 -0.20
CA GLY A 22 -4.58 4.38 -1.34
C GLY A 22 -4.47 5.88 -1.06
N TYR A 23 -5.03 6.75 -1.92
CA TYR A 23 -5.09 8.17 -1.60
C TYR A 23 -5.78 8.42 -0.23
N ARG A 24 -5.20 9.32 0.57
CA ARG A 24 -5.82 9.81 1.82
C ARG A 24 -5.90 11.33 1.77
N CYS A 25 -7.06 11.88 2.10
CA CYS A 25 -7.16 13.32 2.33
C CYS A 25 -6.44 13.72 3.63
N VAL A 26 -6.14 15.01 3.80
CA VAL A 26 -5.42 15.53 4.98
C VAL A 26 -6.13 15.15 6.28
N ALA A 27 -7.46 15.28 6.32
CA ALA A 27 -8.25 14.95 7.51
C ALA A 27 -8.14 13.47 7.89
N LEU A 28 -8.27 12.56 6.91
CA LEU A 28 -8.12 11.12 7.15
C LEU A 28 -6.69 10.76 7.54
N ASN A 29 -5.69 11.29 6.83
CA ASN A 29 -4.28 11.01 7.13
C ASN A 29 -3.92 11.42 8.56
N LYS A 30 -4.36 12.60 9.02
CA LYS A 30 -4.20 13.02 10.42
C LYS A 30 -4.95 12.09 11.38
N LYS A 31 -6.19 11.72 11.07
CA LYS A 31 -7.03 10.85 11.91
C LYS A 31 -6.39 9.48 12.17
N VAL A 32 -5.68 8.92 11.19
CA VAL A 32 -5.01 7.62 11.31
C VAL A 32 -3.54 7.73 11.79
N GLY A 33 -3.10 8.92 12.21
CA GLY A 33 -1.71 9.14 12.66
C GLY A 33 -0.66 9.11 11.54
N GLY A 34 -1.07 9.32 10.29
CA GLY A 34 -0.18 9.35 9.14
C GLY A 34 0.78 10.55 9.17
N ALA A 35 1.99 10.35 8.65
CA ALA A 35 3.01 11.38 8.57
C ALA A 35 2.54 12.60 7.73
N ALA A 36 3.00 13.79 8.10
CA ALA A 36 2.65 15.04 7.41
C ALA A 36 3.08 15.07 5.94
N ASN A 37 4.15 14.34 5.59
CA ASN A 37 4.68 14.18 4.24
C ASN A 37 4.33 12.81 3.62
N SER A 38 3.26 12.16 4.07
CA SER A 38 2.86 10.84 3.57
C SER A 38 2.56 10.87 2.07
N ALA A 39 3.13 9.94 1.31
CA ALA A 39 2.86 9.80 -0.13
C ALA A 39 1.39 9.47 -0.46
N HIS A 40 0.61 8.97 0.51
CA HIS A 40 -0.84 8.79 0.35
C HIS A 40 -1.58 10.12 0.14
N LEU A 41 -1.06 11.24 0.66
CA LEU A 41 -1.62 12.58 0.45
C LEU A 41 -1.53 13.02 -1.02
N SER A 42 -0.63 12.43 -1.79
CA SER A 42 -0.44 12.71 -3.22
C SER A 42 -0.92 11.57 -4.12
N GLY A 43 -1.54 10.53 -3.56
CA GLY A 43 -1.95 9.33 -4.32
C GLY A 43 -0.77 8.51 -4.84
N LEU A 44 0.41 8.67 -4.23
CA LEU A 44 1.67 8.03 -4.61
C LEU A 44 2.04 6.84 -3.72
N ALA A 45 1.14 6.39 -2.84
CA ALA A 45 1.34 5.20 -2.01
C ALA A 45 0.04 4.39 -1.85
N VAL A 46 0.21 3.10 -1.58
CA VAL A 46 -0.84 2.10 -1.40
C VAL A 46 -0.40 1.14 -0.29
N ASP A 47 -1.29 0.87 0.64
CA ASP A 47 -1.11 -0.17 1.66
C ASP A 47 -1.80 -1.45 1.15
N PHE A 48 -1.06 -2.56 1.12
CA PHE A 48 -1.59 -3.85 0.67
C PHE A 48 -1.03 -5.02 1.48
N THR A 49 -1.75 -6.14 1.45
CA THR A 49 -1.27 -7.42 1.97
C THR A 49 -1.39 -8.51 0.90
N CYS A 50 -0.53 -9.52 0.97
CA CYS A 50 -0.62 -10.73 0.16
C CYS A 50 -0.57 -11.94 1.10
N ALA A 51 -1.68 -12.69 1.22
CA ALA A 51 -1.89 -13.66 2.29
C ALA A 51 -0.85 -14.79 2.39
N LYS A 52 -0.06 -15.04 1.34
CA LYS A 52 1.00 -16.07 1.34
C LYS A 52 2.38 -15.56 1.75
N PHE A 53 2.56 -14.26 1.88
CA PHE A 53 3.86 -13.66 2.18
C PHE A 53 3.80 -12.88 3.49
N VAL A 54 4.82 -13.08 4.32
CA VAL A 54 4.99 -12.41 5.61
C VAL A 54 5.69 -11.06 5.36
N SER A 55 5.51 -10.10 6.27
CA SER A 55 6.18 -8.81 6.16
C SER A 55 7.71 -9.01 6.14
N PRO A 56 8.47 -8.31 5.26
CA PRO A 56 9.93 -8.36 5.28
C PRO A 56 10.57 -7.87 6.58
N ARG A 57 9.80 -7.23 7.47
CA ARG A 57 10.27 -6.83 8.81
C ARG A 57 10.18 -7.94 9.85
N GLU A 58 9.52 -9.04 9.53
CA GLU A 58 9.26 -10.17 10.43
C GLU A 58 10.20 -11.36 10.15
N THR A 59 11.17 -11.20 9.23
CA THR A 59 12.26 -12.15 8.94
C THR A 59 13.59 -11.64 9.48
#